data_AF-A0A948B153-F1
#
_entry.id   AF-A0A948B153-F1
#
_cell.length_a   1.000
_cell.length_b   1.000
_cell.length_c   1.000
_cell.angle_alpha   90.00
_cell.angle_beta   90.00
_cell.angle_gamma   90.00
#
_symmetry.space_group_name_H-M   'P 1'
#
loop_
_entity.id
_entity.type
_entity.pdbx_description
1 polymer ?
#
loop_
_entity_poly.entity_id
_entity_poly.type
_entity_poly.pdbx_seq_one_letter_code
_entity_poly.pdbx_strand_id
1 'polypeptide(L)'
;MKKNLAYVLFSVAVTVGIFAWLFSHVSVRDVADLLRNVDPRGVALFLLASLAMSLFRAWRYLVVLRASGYVPGRIALYLVVLVRNTFSDLLPARIGTLVYIYIITTRLGIPFGAASSSFALAFIFDMIALAPLIAWAALGLGGGSLWMLIGFGVLLAGLMIAILRWLPRLLEYAGERVARVRLLGAERGRRWKQALDEVVNDLRKAREAGIYGRVFVLSLMVRFFKYASLYLFLFALVAPLGYGWRALPVPRVFTGLCAAEAAASLPISGFAGFGAYEGAWAMVFRMLLFPAPLAKMTSIAHHLFTQVYGYSLGALALLVLLLPFWRRVHTPRPQGTEPAFRFGAKLVALLLGVAGLAGLLYHFSPAAQGGTIPVESRPSDQETAALNRLAGRIDGWVVFQRPDGVYRVRVGETEPVCLASPGEFPRWSPDGQRIAFLQSNRVVQVSRGGGEPEVLTQVLAPRALAYHPSGEEIYFTDGRLIRAVNLKTRAVRDVLSGFQFRELDIAPDGRIVATLRARGVSMIGFDPGSGKQWRIAGGCSASLAPDGRRVTNNEGDHRKLAIRDFESGARLG
;
A
#
# COMPACT_ATOMS: atom_id res chain seq x y z
N MET A 1 2.16 28.71 -29.62
CA MET A 1 2.85 29.09 -28.37
C MET A 1 1.90 29.42 -27.21
N LYS A 2 0.88 30.29 -27.35
CA LYS A 2 -0.02 30.69 -26.24
C LYS A 2 -0.79 29.54 -25.54
N LYS A 3 -1.26 28.53 -26.27
CA LYS A 3 -1.99 27.36 -25.68
C LYS A 3 -1.09 26.47 -24.79
N ASN A 4 0.19 26.35 -25.12
CA ASN A 4 1.14 25.55 -24.33
C ASN A 4 1.53 26.30 -23.04
N LEU A 5 1.61 27.63 -23.10
CA LEU A 5 1.89 28.46 -21.93
C LEU A 5 0.76 28.40 -20.90
N ALA A 6 -0.50 28.48 -21.33
CA ALA A 6 -1.66 28.37 -20.44
C ALA A 6 -1.71 27.01 -19.73
N TYR A 7 -1.43 25.91 -20.45
CA TYR A 7 -1.35 24.58 -19.86
C TYR A 7 -0.21 24.46 -18.84
N VAL A 8 0.99 24.95 -19.18
CA VAL A 8 2.14 24.93 -18.27
C VAL A 8 1.86 25.76 -17.02
N LEU A 9 1.34 26.98 -17.17
CA LEU A 9 0.97 27.85 -16.04
C LEU A 9 -0.11 27.20 -15.17
N PHE A 10 -1.12 26.56 -15.77
CA PHE A 10 -2.14 25.82 -15.04
C PHE A 10 -1.54 24.62 -14.28
N SER A 11 -0.72 23.79 -14.92
CA SER A 11 -0.05 22.66 -14.26
C SER A 11 0.88 23.11 -13.14
N VAL A 12 1.62 24.22 -13.32
CA VAL A 12 2.45 24.82 -12.27
C VAL A 12 1.59 25.33 -11.13
N ALA A 13 0.50 26.07 -11.40
CA ALA A 13 -0.40 26.58 -10.38
C ALA A 13 -1.08 25.44 -9.59
N VAL A 14 -1.55 24.39 -10.28
CA VAL A 14 -2.11 23.19 -9.64
C VAL A 14 -1.04 22.50 -8.79
N THR A 15 0.18 22.37 -9.29
CA THR A 15 1.28 21.75 -8.55
C THR A 15 1.64 22.56 -7.30
N VAL A 16 1.80 23.88 -7.42
CA VAL A 16 2.05 24.80 -6.29
C VAL A 16 0.90 24.74 -5.28
N GLY A 17 -0.36 24.76 -5.74
CA GLY A 17 -1.52 24.64 -4.87
C GLY A 17 -1.58 23.31 -4.12
N ILE A 18 -1.27 22.20 -4.81
CA ILE A 18 -1.16 20.87 -4.19
C ILE A 18 -0.06 20.89 -3.13
N PHE A 19 1.16 21.32 -3.46
CA PHE A 19 2.27 21.34 -2.51
C PHE A 19 2.02 22.29 -1.33
N ALA A 20 1.44 23.47 -1.55
CA ALA A 20 1.07 24.40 -0.48
C ALA A 20 0.05 23.75 0.48
N TRP A 21 -0.97 23.09 -0.06
CA TRP A 21 -1.93 22.34 0.76
C TRP A 21 -1.28 21.16 1.48
N LEU A 22 -0.39 20.43 0.81
CA LEU A 22 0.29 19.26 1.36
C LEU A 22 1.23 19.64 2.51
N PHE A 23 2.05 20.67 2.34
CA PHE A 23 2.98 21.18 3.36
C PHE A 23 2.28 21.93 4.50
N SER A 24 1.04 22.41 4.30
CA SER A 24 0.24 22.93 5.43
C SER A 24 -0.24 21.82 6.39
N HIS A 25 -0.20 20.56 5.96
CA HIS A 25 -0.65 19.40 6.75
C HIS A 25 0.46 18.40 7.11
N VAL A 26 1.66 18.56 6.56
CA VAL A 26 2.80 17.66 6.78
C VAL A 26 4.08 18.46 6.94
N SER A 27 4.81 18.21 8.03
CA SER A 27 6.11 18.81 8.30
C SER A 27 7.16 18.26 7.33
N VAL A 28 7.84 19.17 6.63
CA VAL A 28 8.97 18.85 5.75
C VAL A 28 10.11 18.19 6.54
N ARG A 29 10.28 18.59 7.80
CA ARG A 29 11.29 18.01 8.70
C ARG A 29 10.99 16.52 8.93
N ASP A 30 9.74 16.16 9.20
CA ASP A 30 9.35 14.78 9.48
C ASP A 30 9.58 13.88 8.25
N VAL A 31 9.28 14.39 7.04
CA VAL A 31 9.57 13.68 5.78
C VAL A 31 11.09 13.51 5.58
N ALA A 32 11.88 14.56 5.84
CA ALA A 32 13.33 14.49 5.74
C ALA A 32 13.94 13.53 6.77
N ASP A 33 13.43 13.52 8.00
CA ASP A 33 13.89 12.62 9.06
C ASP A 33 13.50 11.16 8.76
N LEU A 34 12.31 10.92 8.19
CA LEU A 34 11.91 9.60 7.70
C LEU A 34 12.87 9.09 6.62
N LEU A 35 13.27 9.96 5.68
CA LEU A 35 14.20 9.63 4.60
C LEU A 35 15.65 9.44 5.07
N ARG A 36 16.09 10.19 6.07
CA ARG A 36 17.43 10.05 6.66
C ARG A 36 17.60 8.74 7.42
N ASN A 37 16.52 8.28 8.05
CA ASN A 37 16.54 7.08 8.90
C ASN A 37 16.17 5.79 8.17
N VAL A 38 16.03 5.79 6.83
CA VAL A 38 15.64 4.60 6.06
C VAL A 38 16.54 3.40 6.33
N ASP A 39 15.93 2.21 6.37
CA ASP A 39 16.66 0.96 6.51
C ASP A 39 17.52 0.66 5.25
N PRO A 40 18.87 0.62 5.38
CA PRO A 40 19.76 0.42 4.23
C PRO A 40 19.53 -0.93 3.53
N ARG A 41 19.16 -1.98 4.27
CA ARG A 41 18.79 -3.28 3.71
C ARG A 41 17.59 -3.16 2.77
N GLY A 42 16.51 -2.54 3.24
CA GLY A 42 15.32 -2.30 2.45
C GLY A 42 15.60 -1.46 1.20
N VAL A 43 16.47 -0.44 1.30
CA VAL A 43 16.91 0.35 0.14
C VAL A 43 17.70 -0.50 -0.85
N ALA A 44 18.67 -1.30 -0.39
CA ALA A 44 19.46 -2.17 -1.27
C ALA A 44 18.58 -3.19 -2.02
N LEU A 45 17.61 -3.79 -1.32
CA LEU A 45 16.64 -4.70 -1.92
C LEU A 45 15.68 -3.98 -2.88
N PHE A 46 15.27 -2.75 -2.57
CA PHE A 46 14.51 -1.90 -3.49
C PHE A 46 15.28 -1.66 -4.79
N LEU A 47 16.57 -1.27 -4.70
CA LEU A 47 17.41 -1.01 -5.86
C LEU A 47 17.54 -2.26 -6.74
N LEU A 48 17.82 -3.42 -6.13
CA LEU A 48 17.90 -4.69 -6.83
C LEU A 48 16.59 -5.02 -7.56
N ALA A 49 15.46 -4.94 -6.87
CA ALA A 49 14.14 -5.22 -7.45
C ALA A 49 13.81 -4.24 -8.59
N SER A 50 14.15 -2.95 -8.44
CA SER A 50 13.94 -1.92 -9.46
C SER A 50 14.79 -2.15 -10.72
N LEU A 51 16.05 -2.53 -10.56
CA LEU A 51 16.95 -2.88 -11.67
C LEU A 51 16.51 -4.18 -12.36
N ALA A 52 16.07 -5.19 -11.60
CA ALA A 52 15.50 -6.42 -12.13
C ALA A 52 14.23 -6.16 -12.95
N MET A 53 13.31 -5.31 -12.45
CA MET A 53 12.13 -4.86 -13.20
C MET A 53 12.51 -4.25 -14.56
N SER A 54 13.52 -3.37 -14.57
CA SER A 54 14.02 -2.74 -15.80
C SER A 54 14.64 -3.76 -16.76
N LEU A 55 15.29 -4.79 -16.23
CA LEU A 55 15.89 -5.87 -17.03
C LEU A 55 14.83 -6.75 -17.69
N PHE A 56 13.80 -7.16 -16.95
CA PHE A 56 12.65 -7.89 -17.52
C PHE A 56 11.92 -7.07 -18.58
N ARG A 57 11.79 -5.75 -18.37
CA ARG A 57 11.19 -4.84 -19.36
C ARG A 57 12.03 -4.75 -20.63
N ALA A 58 13.35 -4.62 -20.51
CA ALA A 58 14.26 -4.61 -21.66
C ALA A 58 14.25 -5.95 -22.40
N TRP A 59 14.25 -7.06 -21.67
CA TRP A 59 14.14 -8.40 -22.25
C TRP A 59 12.82 -8.58 -23.00
N ARG A 60 11.71 -8.07 -22.46
CA ARG A 60 10.41 -8.09 -23.14
C ARG A 60 10.45 -7.33 -24.47
N TYR A 61 10.97 -6.11 -24.48
CA TYR A 61 11.12 -5.35 -25.71
C TYR A 61 12.00 -6.07 -26.73
N LEU A 62 13.08 -6.71 -26.28
CA LEU A 62 13.93 -7.51 -27.15
C LEU A 62 13.19 -8.69 -27.79
N VAL A 63 12.32 -9.38 -27.05
CA VAL A 63 11.50 -10.49 -27.59
C VAL A 63 10.56 -9.99 -28.68
N VAL A 64 9.91 -8.85 -28.47
CA VAL A 64 8.96 -8.30 -29.46
C VAL A 64 9.68 -7.76 -30.69
N LEU A 65 10.75 -6.99 -30.50
CA LEU A 65 11.53 -6.44 -31.62
C LEU A 65 12.17 -7.53 -32.48
N ARG A 66 12.60 -8.65 -31.88
CA ARG A 66 13.10 -9.82 -32.60
C ARG A 66 12.05 -10.44 -33.52
N ALA A 67 10.78 -10.51 -33.09
CA ALA A 67 9.70 -10.99 -33.95
C ALA A 67 9.46 -10.07 -35.16
N SER A 68 9.76 -8.79 -35.04
CA SER A 68 9.79 -7.84 -36.16
C SER A 68 11.10 -7.86 -36.98
N GLY A 69 12.07 -8.70 -36.63
CA GLY A 69 13.35 -8.85 -37.33
C GLY A 69 14.47 -7.91 -36.85
N TYR A 70 14.31 -7.26 -35.69
CA TYR A 70 15.29 -6.31 -35.15
C TYR A 70 15.92 -6.80 -33.85
N VAL A 71 17.25 -6.70 -33.75
CA VAL A 71 18.01 -7.09 -32.54
C VAL A 71 18.88 -5.93 -32.06
N PRO A 72 18.31 -4.98 -31.30
CA PRO A 72 19.11 -3.94 -30.69
C PRO A 72 20.14 -4.52 -29.71
N GLY A 73 21.23 -3.78 -29.51
CA GLY A 73 22.19 -4.08 -28.46
C GLY A 73 21.51 -4.11 -27.10
N ARG A 74 21.76 -5.15 -26.30
CA ARG A 74 21.08 -5.38 -25.01
C ARG A 74 21.28 -4.22 -24.03
N ILE A 75 22.50 -3.70 -23.95
CA ILE A 75 22.84 -2.56 -23.10
C ILE A 75 22.11 -1.30 -23.57
N ALA A 76 22.13 -1.03 -24.89
CA ALA A 76 21.41 0.12 -25.46
C ALA A 76 19.92 0.08 -25.09
N LEU A 77 19.27 -1.07 -25.31
CA LEU A 77 17.86 -1.25 -25.02
C LEU A 77 17.56 -1.11 -23.52
N TYR A 78 18.45 -1.60 -22.65
CA TYR A 78 18.34 -1.40 -21.20
C TYR A 78 18.41 0.08 -20.82
N LEU A 79 19.37 0.83 -21.38
CA LEU A 79 19.46 2.28 -21.19
C LEU A 79 18.20 3.00 -21.67
N VAL A 80 17.64 2.60 -22.83
CA VAL A 80 16.38 3.18 -23.34
C VAL A 80 15.25 2.94 -22.34
N VAL A 81 15.19 1.75 -21.73
CA VAL A 81 14.20 1.44 -20.70
C VAL A 81 14.36 2.33 -19.47
N LEU A 82 15.59 2.58 -19.00
CA LEU A 82 15.84 3.48 -17.88
C LEU A 82 15.36 4.91 -18.18
N VAL A 83 15.69 5.44 -19.37
CA VAL A 83 15.18 6.75 -19.82
C VAL A 83 13.65 6.75 -19.88
N ARG A 84 13.03 5.71 -20.46
CA ARG A 84 11.57 5.58 -20.52
C ARG A 84 10.93 5.58 -19.12
N ASN A 85 11.57 5.00 -18.13
CA ASN A 85 11.03 4.97 -16.76
C ASN A 85 10.99 6.38 -16.17
N THR A 86 12.03 7.20 -16.35
CA THR A 86 12.04 8.63 -15.94
C THR A 86 10.89 9.43 -16.53
N PHE A 87 10.67 9.33 -17.84
CA PHE A 87 9.59 10.07 -18.50
C PHE A 87 8.20 9.49 -18.20
N SER A 88 8.11 8.29 -17.61
CA SER A 88 6.83 7.64 -17.30
C SER A 88 5.99 8.46 -16.35
N ASP A 89 6.62 9.05 -15.35
CA ASP A 89 5.92 9.74 -14.28
C ASP A 89 6.13 11.27 -14.35
N LEU A 90 6.98 11.75 -15.27
CA LEU A 90 7.23 13.18 -15.51
C LEU A 90 6.00 13.92 -16.07
N LEU A 91 5.28 13.28 -17.00
CA LEU A 91 4.12 13.87 -17.70
C LEU A 91 2.81 13.19 -17.28
N PRO A 92 1.68 13.93 -17.25
CA PRO A 92 0.37 13.36 -16.90
C PRO A 92 -0.05 12.19 -17.80
N ALA A 93 -0.90 11.31 -17.27
CA ALA A 93 -1.41 10.11 -17.95
C ALA A 93 -0.31 9.20 -18.54
N ARG A 94 0.92 9.28 -18.03
CA ARG A 94 2.08 8.51 -18.48
C ARG A 94 2.40 8.65 -19.97
N ILE A 95 2.04 9.79 -20.56
CA ILE A 95 2.29 10.07 -21.98
C ILE A 95 3.80 10.10 -22.28
N GLY A 96 4.63 10.49 -21.30
CA GLY A 96 6.10 10.51 -21.48
C GLY A 96 6.71 9.14 -21.76
N THR A 97 5.99 8.04 -21.51
CA THR A 97 6.43 6.69 -21.90
C THR A 97 6.64 6.52 -23.41
N LEU A 98 6.03 7.39 -24.24
CA LEU A 98 6.23 7.44 -25.69
C LEU A 98 7.67 7.83 -26.09
N VAL A 99 8.47 8.37 -25.16
CA VAL A 99 9.90 8.63 -25.40
C VAL A 99 10.65 7.38 -25.85
N TYR A 100 10.19 6.19 -25.45
CA TYR A 100 10.71 4.92 -25.94
C TYR A 100 10.68 4.85 -27.47
N ILE A 101 9.55 5.17 -28.08
CA ILE A 101 9.37 5.10 -29.54
C ILE A 101 10.33 6.08 -30.21
N TYR A 102 10.45 7.29 -29.66
CA TYR A 102 11.36 8.32 -30.16
C TYR A 102 12.83 7.88 -30.10
N ILE A 103 13.30 7.35 -28.97
CA ILE A 103 14.73 6.96 -28.82
C ILE A 103 15.04 5.72 -29.68
N ILE A 104 14.15 4.74 -29.72
CA ILE A 104 14.31 3.53 -30.53
C ILE A 104 14.42 3.87 -32.02
N THR A 105 13.58 4.79 -32.50
CA THR A 105 13.59 5.21 -33.91
C THR A 105 14.79 6.08 -34.25
N THR A 106 15.09 7.08 -33.42
CA THR A 106 16.13 8.08 -33.73
C THR A 106 17.56 7.65 -33.37
N ARG A 107 17.75 6.89 -32.28
CA ARG A 107 19.09 6.46 -31.82
C ARG A 107 19.44 5.07 -32.28
N LEU A 108 18.47 4.14 -32.21
CA LEU A 108 18.69 2.74 -32.56
C LEU A 108 18.26 2.41 -33.99
N GLY A 109 17.74 3.37 -34.76
CA GLY A 109 17.44 3.19 -36.19
C GLY A 109 16.42 2.09 -36.47
N ILE A 110 15.54 1.78 -35.51
CA ILE A 110 14.48 0.79 -35.67
C ILE A 110 13.24 1.51 -36.22
N PRO A 111 12.58 1.02 -37.28
CA PRO A 111 11.42 1.68 -37.87
C PRO A 111 10.25 1.88 -36.91
N PHE A 112 9.42 2.89 -37.21
CA PHE A 112 8.28 3.28 -36.39
C PHE A 112 7.29 2.12 -36.17
N GLY A 113 6.99 1.32 -37.20
CA GLY A 113 6.13 0.13 -37.07
C GLY A 113 6.54 -0.81 -35.93
N ALA A 114 7.81 -1.23 -35.91
CA ALA A 114 8.36 -2.14 -34.90
C ALA A 114 8.47 -1.48 -33.51
N ALA A 115 8.84 -0.19 -33.46
CA ALA A 115 8.89 0.57 -32.22
C ALA A 115 7.50 0.72 -31.58
N SER A 116 6.50 1.11 -32.37
CA SER A 116 5.13 1.36 -31.91
C SER A 116 4.38 0.06 -31.58
N SER A 117 4.53 -1.00 -32.38
CA SER A 117 3.95 -2.31 -32.08
C SER A 117 4.56 -2.93 -30.81
N SER A 118 5.88 -2.81 -30.62
CA SER A 118 6.53 -3.29 -29.39
C SER A 118 6.09 -2.52 -28.14
N PHE A 119 5.88 -1.20 -28.26
CA PHE A 119 5.26 -0.40 -27.21
C PHE A 119 3.81 -0.82 -26.93
N ALA A 120 2.98 -0.96 -27.97
CA ALA A 120 1.56 -1.29 -27.84
C ALA A 120 1.34 -2.66 -27.18
N LEU A 121 2.07 -3.68 -27.64
CA LEU A 121 2.02 -5.01 -27.03
C LEU A 121 2.48 -4.96 -25.58
N ALA A 122 3.61 -4.31 -25.29
CA ALA A 122 4.10 -4.13 -23.93
C ALA A 122 3.04 -3.47 -23.01
N PHE A 123 2.36 -2.43 -23.48
CA PHE A 123 1.32 -1.73 -22.73
C PHE A 123 0.11 -2.64 -22.44
N ILE A 124 -0.39 -3.36 -23.43
CA ILE A 124 -1.53 -4.29 -23.29
C ILE A 124 -1.20 -5.40 -22.30
N PHE A 125 -0.05 -6.06 -22.47
CA PHE A 125 0.36 -7.13 -21.57
C PHE A 125 0.66 -6.60 -20.16
N ASP A 126 1.14 -5.35 -20.01
CA ASP A 126 1.30 -4.71 -18.71
C ASP A 126 -0.04 -4.52 -17.98
N MET A 127 -1.14 -4.20 -18.68
CA MET A 127 -2.48 -4.10 -18.07
C MET A 127 -2.99 -5.46 -17.62
N ILE A 128 -2.83 -6.47 -18.46
CA ILE A 128 -3.33 -7.83 -18.22
C ILE A 128 -2.53 -8.51 -17.11
N ALA A 129 -1.21 -8.33 -17.08
CA ALA A 129 -0.33 -8.93 -16.06
C ALA A 129 -0.61 -8.44 -14.64
N LEU A 130 -1.27 -7.29 -14.48
CA LEU A 130 -1.64 -6.77 -13.16
C LEU A 130 -2.84 -7.52 -12.55
N ALA A 131 -3.77 -7.97 -13.39
CA ALA A 131 -5.01 -8.60 -12.97
C ALA A 131 -4.79 -9.85 -12.07
N PRO A 132 -3.93 -10.84 -12.39
CA PRO A 132 -3.71 -11.98 -11.49
C PRO A 132 -3.15 -11.57 -10.13
N LEU A 133 -2.34 -10.49 -10.07
CA LEU A 133 -1.79 -9.97 -8.82
C LEU A 133 -2.88 -9.29 -7.96
N ILE A 134 -3.79 -8.54 -8.58
CA ILE A 134 -4.96 -7.95 -7.91
C ILE A 134 -5.89 -9.05 -7.38
N ALA A 135 -6.16 -10.06 -8.20
CA ALA A 135 -7.02 -11.17 -7.82
C ALA A 135 -6.44 -11.90 -6.59
N TRP A 136 -5.14 -12.22 -6.62
CA TRP A 136 -4.42 -12.77 -5.47
C TRP A 136 -4.51 -11.89 -4.21
N ALA A 137 -4.33 -10.57 -4.35
CA ALA A 137 -4.44 -9.66 -3.22
C ALA A 137 -5.88 -9.60 -2.65
N ALA A 138 -6.92 -9.70 -3.50
CA ALA A 138 -8.30 -9.72 -3.06
C ALA A 138 -8.63 -10.95 -2.18
N LEU A 139 -8.08 -12.13 -2.51
CA LEU A 139 -8.17 -13.29 -1.62
C LEU A 139 -7.52 -13.02 -0.27
N GLY A 140 -6.33 -12.42 -0.27
CA GLY A 140 -5.60 -12.10 0.95
C GLY A 140 -6.28 -11.06 1.84
N LEU A 141 -7.25 -10.31 1.31
CA LEU A 141 -8.11 -9.39 2.07
C LEU A 141 -9.39 -10.05 2.61
N GLY A 142 -9.62 -11.34 2.33
CA GLY A 142 -10.86 -12.05 2.69
C GLY A 142 -12.06 -11.68 1.81
N GLY A 143 -11.84 -10.99 0.70
CA GLY A 143 -12.89 -10.45 -0.18
C GLY A 143 -13.31 -11.36 -1.35
N GLY A 144 -12.71 -12.55 -1.50
CA GLY A 144 -12.98 -13.42 -2.65
C GLY A 144 -12.82 -14.91 -2.36
N SER A 145 -13.44 -15.74 -3.21
CA SER A 145 -13.28 -17.20 -3.20
C SER A 145 -12.35 -17.68 -4.34
N LEU A 146 -11.81 -18.89 -4.23
CA LEU A 146 -10.99 -19.51 -5.28
C LEU A 146 -11.74 -19.56 -6.63
N TRP A 147 -13.05 -19.77 -6.63
CA TRP A 147 -13.87 -19.77 -7.84
C TRP A 147 -13.97 -18.40 -8.51
N MET A 148 -13.98 -17.32 -7.71
CA MET A 148 -13.91 -15.96 -8.26
C MET A 148 -12.56 -15.72 -8.95
N LEU A 149 -11.45 -16.25 -8.42
CA LEU A 149 -10.15 -16.17 -9.10
C LEU A 149 -10.15 -16.88 -10.45
N ILE A 150 -10.68 -18.10 -10.49
CA ILE A 150 -10.76 -18.89 -11.72
C ILE A 150 -11.63 -18.15 -12.74
N GLY A 151 -12.83 -17.70 -12.34
CA GLY A 151 -13.73 -16.93 -13.20
C GLY A 151 -13.11 -15.63 -13.71
N PHE A 152 -12.42 -14.89 -12.84
CA PHE A 152 -11.70 -13.67 -13.21
C PHE A 152 -10.53 -13.96 -14.16
N GLY A 153 -9.79 -15.06 -13.95
CA GLY A 153 -8.73 -15.52 -14.84
C GLY A 153 -9.25 -15.88 -16.24
N VAL A 154 -10.37 -16.60 -16.32
CA VAL A 154 -11.04 -16.92 -17.58
C VAL A 154 -11.52 -15.65 -18.29
N LEU A 155 -12.17 -14.73 -17.57
CA LEU A 155 -12.62 -13.44 -18.12
C LEU A 155 -11.43 -12.64 -18.68
N LEU A 156 -10.33 -12.57 -17.93
CA LEU A 156 -9.12 -11.87 -18.33
C LEU A 156 -8.48 -12.50 -19.59
N ALA A 157 -8.40 -13.83 -19.63
CA ALA A 157 -7.90 -14.55 -20.80
C ALA A 157 -8.78 -14.29 -22.03
N GLY A 158 -10.10 -14.33 -21.88
CA GLY A 158 -11.06 -13.98 -22.92
C GLY A 158 -10.90 -12.54 -23.42
N LEU A 159 -10.78 -11.58 -22.49
CA LEU A 159 -10.57 -10.17 -22.82
C LEU A 159 -9.23 -9.94 -23.54
N MET A 160 -8.16 -10.59 -23.10
CA MET A 160 -6.86 -10.54 -23.76
C MET A 160 -6.93 -11.08 -25.20
N ILE A 161 -7.56 -12.25 -25.39
CA ILE A 161 -7.73 -12.84 -26.71
C ILE A 161 -8.54 -11.89 -27.60
N ALA A 162 -9.63 -11.31 -27.08
CA ALA A 162 -10.42 -10.32 -27.81
C ALA A 162 -9.58 -9.09 -28.20
N ILE A 163 -8.92 -8.43 -27.25
CA ILE A 163 -8.09 -7.24 -27.53
C ILE A 163 -7.04 -7.55 -28.60
N LEU A 164 -6.29 -8.64 -28.45
CA LEU A 164 -5.22 -9.00 -29.40
C LEU A 164 -5.76 -9.42 -30.78
N ARG A 165 -6.97 -10.00 -30.84
CA ARG A 165 -7.63 -10.38 -32.09
C ARG A 165 -8.17 -9.19 -32.86
N TRP A 166 -8.72 -8.21 -32.15
CA TRP A 166 -9.43 -7.07 -32.74
C TRP A 166 -8.53 -5.85 -32.95
N LEU A 167 -7.43 -5.71 -32.19
CA LEU A 167 -6.52 -4.57 -32.29
C LEU A 167 -6.00 -4.30 -33.71
N PRO A 168 -5.50 -5.28 -34.49
CA PRO A 168 -5.06 -5.02 -35.86
C PRO A 168 -6.18 -4.46 -36.75
N ARG A 169 -7.40 -5.02 -36.64
CA ARG A 169 -8.57 -4.57 -37.42
C ARG A 169 -8.99 -3.15 -37.06
N LEU A 170 -8.94 -2.81 -35.76
CA LEU A 170 -9.26 -1.45 -35.29
C LEU A 170 -8.25 -0.43 -35.83
N LEU A 171 -6.96 -0.79 -35.88
CA LEU A 171 -5.92 0.07 -36.44
C LEU A 171 -6.03 0.23 -37.96
N GLU A 172 -6.38 -0.83 -38.68
CA GLU A 172 -6.69 -0.76 -40.13
C GLU A 172 -7.86 0.19 -40.39
N TYR A 173 -8.97 0.00 -39.67
CA TYR A 173 -10.14 0.87 -39.75
C TYR A 173 -9.80 2.33 -39.43
N ALA A 174 -9.01 2.56 -38.38
CA ALA A 174 -8.55 3.90 -38.02
C ALA A 174 -7.68 4.51 -39.14
N GLY A 175 -6.80 3.73 -39.76
CA GLY A 175 -5.97 4.16 -40.89
C GLY A 175 -6.79 4.61 -42.10
N GLU A 176 -7.81 3.84 -42.46
CA GLU A 176 -8.75 4.20 -43.54
C GLU A 176 -9.56 5.46 -43.25
N ARG A 177 -9.91 5.69 -41.97
CA ARG A 177 -10.62 6.90 -41.55
C ARG A 177 -9.72 8.12 -41.57
N VAL A 178 -8.51 8.01 -41.00
CA VAL A 178 -7.53 9.10 -40.97
C VAL A 178 -7.14 9.55 -42.37
N ALA A 179 -6.98 8.62 -43.32
CA ALA A 179 -6.71 8.95 -44.72
C ALA A 179 -7.81 9.80 -45.39
N ARG A 180 -9.05 9.74 -44.89
CA ARG A 180 -10.22 10.47 -45.41
C ARG A 180 -10.49 11.80 -44.71
N VAL A 181 -9.79 12.12 -43.61
CA VAL A 181 -10.00 13.37 -42.87
C VAL A 181 -9.46 14.55 -43.68
N ARG A 182 -10.37 15.34 -44.27
CA ARG A 182 -10.03 16.53 -45.09
C ARG A 182 -9.13 17.52 -44.35
N LEU A 183 -9.33 17.70 -43.05
CA LEU A 183 -8.55 18.60 -42.17
C LEU A 183 -7.05 18.28 -42.09
N LEU A 184 -6.64 17.03 -42.35
CA LEU A 184 -5.23 16.63 -42.26
C LEU A 184 -4.46 16.89 -43.57
N GLY A 185 -5.16 17.05 -44.69
CA GLY A 185 -4.57 17.05 -46.04
C GLY A 185 -4.23 15.64 -46.52
N ALA A 186 -4.37 15.41 -47.83
CA ALA A 186 -4.27 14.07 -48.43
C ALA A 186 -2.91 13.39 -48.20
N GLU A 187 -1.80 14.15 -48.25
CA GLU A 187 -0.46 13.60 -48.02
C GLU A 187 -0.25 13.14 -46.58
N ARG A 188 -0.66 13.94 -45.58
CA ARG A 188 -0.50 13.56 -44.17
C ARG A 188 -1.41 12.38 -43.84
N GLY A 189 -2.63 12.38 -44.36
CA GLY A 189 -3.56 11.25 -44.23
C GLY A 189 -2.94 9.93 -44.74
N ARG A 190 -2.32 9.95 -45.92
CA ARG A 190 -1.60 8.78 -46.46
C ARG A 190 -0.42 8.34 -45.59
N ARG A 191 0.40 9.28 -45.09
CA ARG A 191 1.52 8.97 -44.19
C ARG A 191 1.05 8.31 -42.89
N TRP A 192 -0.01 8.81 -42.27
CA TRP A 192 -0.59 8.20 -41.07
C TRP A 192 -1.15 6.81 -41.33
N LYS A 193 -1.84 6.61 -42.46
CA LYS A 193 -2.31 5.28 -42.87
C LYS A 193 -1.13 4.31 -43.00
N GLN A 194 -0.09 4.70 -43.73
CA GLN A 194 1.12 3.87 -43.91
C GLN A 194 1.76 3.52 -42.56
N ALA A 195 1.89 4.49 -41.65
CA ALA A 195 2.43 4.24 -40.32
C ALA A 195 1.58 3.25 -39.51
N LEU A 196 0.25 3.30 -39.62
CA LEU A 196 -0.65 2.33 -38.99
C LEU A 196 -0.58 0.95 -39.65
N ASP A 197 -0.48 0.88 -40.98
CA ASP A 197 -0.30 -0.37 -41.72
C ASP A 197 1.02 -1.08 -41.31
N GLU A 198 2.11 -0.32 -41.12
CA GLU A 198 3.37 -0.85 -40.58
C GLU A 198 3.19 -1.47 -39.19
N VAL A 199 2.47 -0.78 -38.29
CA VAL A 199 2.16 -1.30 -36.95
C VAL A 199 1.32 -2.57 -37.02
N VAL A 200 0.28 -2.59 -37.87
CA VAL A 200 -0.58 -3.76 -38.08
C VAL A 200 0.23 -4.96 -38.56
N ASN A 201 1.14 -4.75 -39.50
CA ASN A 201 2.01 -5.80 -40.02
C ASN A 201 2.94 -6.37 -38.94
N ASP A 202 3.55 -5.52 -38.11
CA ASP A 202 4.40 -5.99 -37.01
C ASP A 202 3.62 -6.69 -35.89
N LEU A 203 2.37 -6.26 -35.61
CA LEU A 203 1.48 -6.97 -34.68
C LEU A 203 1.13 -8.39 -35.19
N ARG A 204 0.92 -8.55 -36.51
CA ARG A 204 0.67 -9.86 -37.13
C ARG A 204 1.89 -10.76 -37.03
N LYS A 205 3.09 -10.25 -37.36
CA LYS A 205 4.36 -10.99 -37.20
C LYS A 205 4.57 -11.46 -35.76
N ALA A 206 4.31 -10.60 -34.77
CA ALA A 206 4.41 -10.96 -33.36
C ALA A 206 3.44 -12.10 -32.97
N ARG A 207 2.23 -12.10 -33.53
CA ARG A 207 1.24 -13.16 -33.33
C ARG A 207 1.69 -14.48 -33.96
N GLU A 208 2.11 -14.44 -35.22
CA GLU A 208 2.59 -15.61 -35.99
C GLU A 208 3.83 -16.24 -35.35
N ALA A 209 4.70 -15.42 -34.76
CA ALA A 209 5.86 -15.86 -34.00
C ALA A 209 5.51 -16.56 -32.67
N GLY A 210 4.24 -16.57 -32.22
CA GLY A 210 3.83 -17.26 -31.00
C GLY A 210 4.55 -16.75 -29.73
N ILE A 211 4.91 -15.47 -29.67
CA ILE A 211 5.69 -14.91 -28.54
C ILE A 211 4.84 -14.46 -27.35
N TYR A 212 3.51 -14.43 -27.48
CA TYR A 212 2.60 -13.83 -26.49
C TYR A 212 2.70 -14.44 -25.09
N GLY A 213 2.86 -15.77 -24.97
CA GLY A 213 3.07 -16.39 -23.66
C GLY A 213 4.35 -15.89 -22.98
N ARG A 214 5.45 -15.74 -23.73
CA ARG A 214 6.72 -15.20 -23.23
C ARG A 214 6.57 -13.74 -22.82
N VAL A 215 5.89 -12.93 -23.63
CA VAL A 215 5.63 -11.51 -23.34
C VAL A 215 4.75 -11.35 -22.09
N PHE A 216 3.74 -12.21 -21.91
CA PHE A 216 2.91 -12.23 -20.71
C PHE A 216 3.72 -12.55 -19.46
N VAL A 217 4.52 -13.63 -19.47
CA VAL A 217 5.39 -13.99 -18.33
C VAL A 217 6.36 -12.87 -17.99
N LEU A 218 7.02 -12.27 -18.99
CA LEU A 218 7.91 -11.13 -18.74
C LEU A 218 7.15 -9.91 -18.19
N SER A 219 5.92 -9.67 -18.62
CA SER A 219 5.09 -8.58 -18.09
C SER A 219 4.66 -8.85 -16.64
N LEU A 220 4.37 -10.11 -16.30
CA LEU A 220 4.13 -10.53 -14.91
C LEU A 220 5.36 -10.28 -14.04
N MET A 221 6.56 -10.61 -14.53
CA MET A 221 7.81 -10.30 -13.83
C MET A 221 8.04 -8.79 -13.67
N VAL A 222 7.78 -8.00 -14.72
CA VAL A 222 7.84 -6.53 -14.63
C VAL A 222 6.90 -6.00 -13.54
N ARG A 223 5.66 -6.51 -13.45
CA ARG A 223 4.70 -6.11 -12.41
C ARG A 223 5.13 -6.57 -11.03
N PHE A 224 5.51 -7.83 -10.89
CA PHE A 224 6.00 -8.40 -9.64
C PHE A 224 7.16 -7.57 -9.07
N PHE A 225 8.22 -7.38 -9.84
CA PHE A 225 9.40 -6.62 -9.37
C PHE A 225 9.12 -5.13 -9.18
N LYS A 226 8.19 -4.54 -9.95
CA LYS A 226 7.72 -3.18 -9.69
C LYS A 226 7.12 -3.07 -8.29
N TYR A 227 6.09 -3.85 -7.98
CA TYR A 227 5.44 -3.75 -6.67
C TYR A 227 6.31 -4.27 -5.53
N ALA A 228 7.17 -5.27 -5.77
CA ALA A 228 8.17 -5.70 -4.81
C ALA A 228 9.12 -4.56 -4.46
N SER A 229 9.63 -3.81 -5.45
CA SER A 229 10.48 -2.65 -5.18
C SER A 229 9.75 -1.60 -4.33
N LEU A 230 8.54 -1.19 -4.73
CA LEU A 230 7.77 -0.18 -3.98
C LEU A 230 7.44 -0.67 -2.56
N TYR A 231 7.13 -1.95 -2.38
CA TYR A 231 6.91 -2.57 -1.08
C TYR A 231 8.18 -2.53 -0.22
N LEU A 232 9.32 -2.96 -0.77
CA LEU A 232 10.59 -3.01 -0.06
C LEU A 232 11.04 -1.63 0.38
N PHE A 233 10.80 -0.60 -0.44
CA PHE A 233 11.08 0.78 -0.05
C PHE A 233 10.11 1.30 1.01
N LEU A 234 8.82 0.94 0.94
CA LEU A 234 7.89 1.26 2.03
C LEU A 234 8.35 0.61 3.34
N PHE A 235 8.72 -0.67 3.31
CA PHE A 235 9.32 -1.35 4.46
C PHE A 235 10.56 -0.60 4.95
N ALA A 236 11.44 -0.16 4.04
CA ALA A 236 12.64 0.59 4.41
C ALA A 236 12.32 1.89 5.16
N LEU A 237 11.23 2.57 4.81
CA LEU A 237 10.77 3.79 5.47
C LEU A 237 10.20 3.52 6.87
N VAL A 238 9.44 2.44 7.05
CA VAL A 238 8.67 2.22 8.29
C VAL A 238 9.31 1.24 9.28
N ALA A 239 10.26 0.40 8.84
CA ALA A 239 11.00 -0.49 9.73
C ALA A 239 11.72 0.25 10.88
N PRO A 240 12.36 1.42 10.65
CA PRO A 240 12.92 2.27 11.70
C PRO A 240 11.88 2.89 12.65
N LEU A 241 10.59 2.76 12.36
CA LEU A 241 9.49 3.19 13.23
C LEU A 241 8.89 2.02 14.02
N GLY A 242 9.51 0.83 13.96
CA GLY A 242 9.04 -0.39 14.62
C GLY A 242 8.06 -1.25 13.81
N TYR A 243 7.78 -0.90 12.54
CA TYR A 243 6.90 -1.71 11.69
C TYR A 243 7.65 -2.89 11.07
N GLY A 244 7.51 -4.07 11.67
CA GLY A 244 8.01 -5.32 11.10
C GLY A 244 7.14 -5.89 9.96
N TRP A 245 7.58 -6.98 9.34
CA TRP A 245 6.88 -7.66 8.24
C TRP A 245 5.42 -8.03 8.55
N ARG A 246 5.13 -8.41 9.80
CA ARG A 246 3.77 -8.74 10.26
C ARG A 246 2.83 -7.53 10.22
N ALA A 247 3.37 -6.33 10.47
CA ALA A 247 2.62 -5.08 10.42
C ALA A 247 2.36 -4.60 8.98
N LEU A 248 2.99 -5.24 7.98
CA LEU A 248 2.83 -4.93 6.56
C LEU A 248 2.30 -6.14 5.76
N PRO A 249 1.06 -6.60 5.96
CA PRO A 249 0.53 -7.70 5.17
C PRO A 249 0.57 -7.38 3.67
N VAL A 250 1.23 -8.23 2.89
CA VAL A 250 1.48 -8.01 1.45
C VAL A 250 0.20 -7.66 0.67
N PRO A 251 -0.96 -8.33 0.86
CA PRO A 251 -2.19 -7.99 0.15
C PRO A 251 -2.67 -6.54 0.41
N ARG A 252 -2.55 -6.05 1.64
CA ARG A 252 -2.97 -4.69 2.05
C ARG A 252 -2.06 -3.63 1.45
N VAL A 253 -0.74 -3.84 1.56
CA VAL A 253 0.27 -2.94 0.99
C VAL A 253 0.14 -2.89 -0.53
N PHE A 254 0.09 -4.06 -1.18
CA PHE A 254 -0.05 -4.15 -2.64
C PHE A 254 -1.30 -3.41 -3.15
N THR A 255 -2.43 -3.54 -2.46
CA THR A 255 -3.67 -2.83 -2.81
C THR A 255 -3.49 -1.32 -2.70
N GLY A 256 -2.85 -0.83 -1.64
CA GLY A 256 -2.52 0.59 -1.48
C GLY A 256 -1.61 1.11 -2.59
N LEU A 257 -0.55 0.37 -2.92
CA LEU A 257 0.36 0.69 -4.01
C LEU A 257 -0.36 0.74 -5.37
N CYS A 258 -1.22 -0.23 -5.64
CA CYS A 258 -1.99 -0.28 -6.89
C CYS A 258 -2.95 0.92 -7.03
N ALA A 259 -3.61 1.31 -5.94
CA ALA A 259 -4.50 2.47 -5.94
C ALA A 259 -3.75 3.78 -6.21
N ALA A 260 -2.60 3.99 -5.55
CA ALA A 260 -1.76 5.16 -5.79
C ALA A 260 -1.24 5.21 -7.24
N GLU A 261 -0.79 4.08 -7.77
CA GLU A 261 -0.32 3.93 -9.14
C GLU A 261 -1.41 4.14 -10.20
N ALA A 262 -2.64 3.69 -9.92
CA ALA A 262 -3.80 3.90 -10.77
C ALA A 262 -4.18 5.39 -10.79
N ALA A 263 -4.21 6.05 -9.63
CA ALA A 263 -4.50 7.47 -9.52
C ALA A 263 -3.47 8.33 -10.26
N ALA A 264 -2.17 8.02 -10.14
CA ALA A 264 -1.11 8.72 -10.86
C ALA A 264 -1.23 8.59 -12.40
N SER A 265 -1.90 7.53 -12.88
CA SER A 265 -2.11 7.30 -14.31
C SER A 265 -3.28 8.10 -14.90
N LEU A 266 -4.05 8.83 -14.08
CA LEU A 266 -5.14 9.68 -14.54
C LEU A 266 -4.62 11.02 -15.09
N PRO A 267 -5.38 11.71 -15.98
CA PRO A 267 -5.00 13.01 -16.53
C PRO A 267 -5.25 14.18 -15.55
N ILE A 268 -5.24 13.91 -14.24
CA ILE A 268 -5.49 14.88 -13.17
C ILE A 268 -4.30 15.05 -12.22
N SER A 269 -3.23 14.27 -12.43
CA SER A 269 -2.00 14.37 -11.66
C SER A 269 -1.25 15.67 -11.98
N GLY A 270 -0.63 16.28 -10.96
CA GLY A 270 0.30 17.38 -11.13
C GLY A 270 1.58 16.95 -11.83
N PHE A 271 2.55 17.86 -11.93
CA PHE A 271 3.86 17.54 -12.46
C PHE A 271 4.52 16.40 -11.67
N ALA A 272 5.26 15.52 -12.34
CA ALA A 272 5.88 14.35 -11.71
C ALA A 272 4.88 13.41 -10.98
N GLY A 273 3.59 13.46 -11.31
CA GLY A 273 2.56 12.61 -10.69
C GLY A 273 2.08 13.07 -9.30
N PHE A 274 2.59 14.19 -8.79
CA PHE A 274 2.24 14.69 -7.44
C PHE A 274 0.76 15.08 -7.33
N GLY A 275 0.20 14.89 -6.14
CA GLY A 275 -1.20 15.14 -5.76
C GLY A 275 -2.06 13.90 -5.84
N ALA A 276 -2.25 13.35 -7.04
CA ALA A 276 -3.11 12.18 -7.24
C ALA A 276 -2.53 10.92 -6.57
N TYR A 277 -1.22 10.71 -6.69
CA TYR A 277 -0.51 9.60 -6.06
C TYR A 277 -0.63 9.65 -4.53
N GLU A 278 -0.28 10.79 -3.94
CA GLU A 278 -0.27 10.98 -2.48
C GLU A 278 -1.67 10.93 -1.89
N GLY A 279 -2.65 11.50 -2.58
CA GLY A 279 -4.05 11.47 -2.15
C GLY A 279 -4.60 10.05 -2.09
N ALA A 280 -4.42 9.27 -3.16
CA ALA A 280 -4.86 7.88 -3.20
C ALA A 280 -4.08 7.01 -2.21
N TRP A 281 -2.76 7.20 -2.11
CA TRP A 281 -1.93 6.53 -1.10
C TRP A 281 -2.43 6.82 0.31
N ALA A 282 -2.51 8.10 0.70
CA ALA A 282 -2.90 8.50 2.05
C ALA A 282 -4.31 8.01 2.39
N MET A 283 -5.25 8.02 1.43
CA MET A 283 -6.60 7.51 1.62
C MET A 283 -6.61 5.99 1.88
N VAL A 284 -6.00 5.21 0.98
CA VAL A 284 -6.08 3.74 1.03
C VAL A 284 -5.23 3.18 2.15
N PHE A 285 -4.00 3.66 2.35
CA PHE A 285 -3.18 3.20 3.47
C PHE A 285 -3.77 3.61 4.81
N ARG A 286 -4.46 4.75 4.93
CA ARG A 286 -5.21 5.09 6.16
C ARG A 286 -6.33 4.09 6.45
N MET A 287 -7.01 3.61 5.42
CA MET A 287 -8.11 2.65 5.58
C MET A 287 -7.62 1.23 5.87
N LEU A 288 -6.49 0.85 5.28
CA LEU A 288 -6.02 -0.55 5.28
C LEU A 288 -4.92 -0.84 6.31
N LEU A 289 -4.10 0.15 6.70
CA LEU A 289 -2.83 -0.16 7.34
C LEU A 289 -2.30 0.83 8.37
N PHE A 290 -2.26 2.13 8.06
CA PHE A 290 -1.52 3.12 8.84
C PHE A 290 -2.43 4.17 9.50
N PRO A 291 -2.02 4.76 10.62
CA PRO A 291 -2.60 6.01 11.11
C PRO A 291 -2.52 7.12 10.06
N ALA A 292 -3.46 8.07 10.11
CA ALA A 292 -3.55 9.14 9.11
C ALA A 292 -2.26 9.96 8.93
N PRO A 293 -1.52 10.34 10.00
CA PRO A 293 -0.25 11.08 9.85
C PRO A 293 0.82 10.25 9.12
N LEU A 294 0.97 8.97 9.48
CA LEU A 294 1.97 8.09 8.87
C LEU A 294 1.64 7.78 7.40
N ALA A 295 0.36 7.59 7.07
CA ALA A 295 -0.08 7.37 5.69
C ALA A 295 0.25 8.57 4.78
N LYS A 296 0.13 9.80 5.30
CA LYS A 296 0.51 11.03 4.58
C LYS A 296 2.02 11.19 4.48
N MET A 297 2.76 10.97 5.57
CA MET A 297 4.22 11.12 5.58
C MET A 297 4.90 10.11 4.64
N THR A 298 4.47 8.84 4.71
CA THR A 298 4.98 7.79 3.84
C THR A 298 4.63 8.01 2.37
N SER A 299 3.46 8.59 2.05
CA SER A 299 3.11 8.85 0.64
C SER A 299 4.09 9.82 -0.02
N ILE A 300 4.45 10.89 0.68
CA ILE A 300 5.38 11.92 0.19
C ILE A 300 6.81 11.38 0.14
N ALA A 301 7.28 10.78 1.25
CA ALA A 301 8.65 10.26 1.31
C ALA A 301 8.89 9.17 0.27
N HIS A 302 7.92 8.26 0.12
CA HIS A 302 7.98 7.18 -0.86
C HIS A 302 8.04 7.72 -2.29
N HIS A 303 7.14 8.62 -2.64
CA HIS A 303 7.09 9.19 -3.98
C HIS A 303 8.31 10.06 -4.29
N LEU A 304 8.70 10.95 -3.37
CA LEU A 304 9.85 11.84 -3.55
C LEU A 304 11.14 11.06 -3.82
N PHE A 305 11.45 10.06 -2.99
CA PHE A 305 12.66 9.26 -3.17
C PHE A 305 12.63 8.47 -4.47
N THR A 306 11.51 7.80 -4.78
CA THR A 306 11.39 7.01 -6.02
C THR A 306 11.52 7.87 -7.27
N GLN A 307 11.04 9.12 -7.24
CA GLN A 307 11.26 10.08 -8.32
C GLN A 307 12.70 10.55 -8.42
N VAL A 308 13.33 10.96 -7.31
CA VAL A 308 14.74 11.37 -7.31
C VAL A 308 15.63 10.23 -7.84
N TYR A 309 15.42 9.01 -7.37
CA TYR A 309 16.12 7.82 -7.85
C TYR A 309 15.87 7.59 -9.35
N GLY A 310 14.62 7.55 -9.78
CA GLY A 310 14.26 7.28 -11.17
C GLY A 310 14.77 8.34 -12.14
N TYR A 311 14.73 9.62 -11.74
CA TYR A 311 15.19 10.74 -12.57
C TYR A 311 16.71 10.77 -12.67
N SER A 312 17.41 10.56 -11.56
CA SER A 312 18.88 10.48 -11.55
C SER A 312 19.39 9.35 -12.43
N LEU A 313 18.80 8.15 -12.29
CA LEU A 313 19.21 6.97 -13.04
C LEU A 313 18.95 7.12 -14.54
N GLY A 314 17.77 7.61 -14.94
CA GLY A 314 17.48 7.77 -16.36
C GLY A 314 18.14 9.00 -17.00
N ALA A 315 18.43 10.07 -16.25
CA ALA A 315 19.26 11.17 -16.73
C ALA A 315 20.68 10.68 -17.06
N LEU A 316 21.29 9.90 -16.17
CA LEU A 316 22.58 9.26 -16.42
C LEU A 316 22.51 8.32 -17.63
N ALA A 317 21.47 7.49 -17.73
CA ALA A 317 21.28 6.61 -18.86
C ALA A 317 21.12 7.36 -20.18
N LEU A 318 20.43 8.51 -20.18
CA LEU A 318 20.26 9.38 -21.34
C LEU A 318 21.61 9.97 -21.77
N LEU A 319 22.41 10.48 -20.84
CA LEU A 319 23.76 11.00 -21.13
C LEU A 319 24.63 9.92 -21.80
N VAL A 320 24.62 8.70 -21.27
CA VAL A 320 25.34 7.57 -21.88
C VAL A 320 24.79 7.25 -23.26
N LEU A 321 23.47 7.23 -23.45
CA LEU A 321 22.82 6.97 -24.75
C LEU A 321 23.12 8.02 -25.81
N LEU A 322 23.39 9.27 -25.39
CA LEU A 322 23.71 10.38 -26.28
C LEU A 322 25.13 10.30 -26.87
N LEU A 323 26.03 9.51 -26.27
CA LEU A 323 27.36 9.24 -26.81
C LEU A 323 27.30 8.69 -28.25
N PRO A 324 28.28 9.01 -29.11
CA PRO A 324 28.19 8.81 -30.56
C PRO A 324 28.14 7.34 -31.00
N PHE A 325 28.67 6.40 -30.21
CA PHE A 325 28.78 4.99 -30.56
C PHE A 325 27.46 4.19 -30.52
N TRP A 326 26.38 4.77 -30.01
CA TRP A 326 25.06 4.12 -29.96
C TRP A 326 24.25 4.26 -31.24
N ARG A 327 24.63 5.15 -32.16
CA ARG A 327 23.94 5.29 -33.46
C ARG A 327 24.23 4.06 -34.31
N ARG A 328 23.22 3.22 -34.52
CA ARG A 328 23.29 2.09 -35.44
C ARG A 328 22.02 1.99 -36.27
N VAL A 329 22.18 1.82 -37.58
CA VAL A 329 21.08 1.47 -38.48
C VAL A 329 20.89 -0.04 -38.40
N HIS A 330 19.70 -0.50 -38.02
CA HIS A 330 19.38 -1.92 -38.00
C HIS A 330 18.68 -2.31 -39.29
N THR A 331 19.26 -3.26 -40.03
CA THR A 331 18.58 -3.93 -41.14
C THR A 331 17.75 -5.09 -40.60
N PRO A 332 16.52 -5.32 -41.13
CA PRO A 332 15.72 -6.45 -40.71
C PRO A 332 16.47 -7.75 -41.04
N ARG A 333 16.64 -8.63 -40.06
CA ARG A 333 17.14 -9.98 -40.28
C ARG A 333 16.09 -10.98 -39.79
N PRO A 334 15.61 -11.90 -40.65
CA PRO A 334 14.71 -12.94 -40.19
C PRO A 334 15.39 -13.76 -39.10
N GLN A 335 14.75 -13.85 -37.94
CA GLN A 335 15.22 -14.64 -36.81
C GLN A 335 14.16 -15.61 -36.38
N GLY A 336 14.57 -16.87 -36.19
CA GLY A 336 13.73 -17.87 -35.53
C GLY A 336 13.41 -17.47 -34.10
N THR A 337 12.28 -17.95 -33.61
CA THR A 337 11.89 -17.75 -32.22
C THR A 337 12.76 -18.62 -31.31
N GLU A 338 13.14 -18.07 -30.16
CA GLU A 338 13.95 -18.83 -29.20
C GLU A 338 13.15 -20.04 -28.68
N PRO A 339 13.74 -21.26 -28.64
CA PRO A 339 13.08 -22.43 -28.07
C PRO A 339 12.58 -22.20 -26.64
N ALA A 340 11.41 -22.74 -26.30
CA ALA A 340 10.75 -22.51 -25.01
C ALA A 340 11.63 -22.89 -23.81
N PHE A 341 12.35 -24.01 -23.89
CA PHE A 341 13.28 -24.44 -22.84
C PHE A 341 14.41 -23.44 -22.59
N ARG A 342 15.02 -22.87 -23.65
CA ARG A 342 16.09 -21.86 -23.50
C ARG A 342 15.58 -20.58 -22.86
N PHE A 343 14.37 -20.16 -23.22
CA PHE A 343 13.70 -19.04 -22.59
C PHE A 343 13.45 -19.30 -21.10
N GLY A 344 12.91 -20.48 -20.76
CA GLY A 344 12.68 -20.90 -19.38
C GLY A 344 13.96 -20.97 -18.55
N ALA A 345 15.03 -21.55 -19.09
CA ALA A 345 16.33 -21.64 -18.43
C ALA A 345 16.90 -20.24 -18.12
N LYS A 346 16.82 -19.28 -19.05
CA LYS A 346 17.24 -17.89 -18.81
C LYS A 346 16.40 -17.21 -17.74
N LEU A 347 15.09 -17.46 -17.73
CA LEU A 347 14.18 -16.91 -16.74
C LEU A 347 14.55 -17.42 -15.35
N VAL A 348 14.71 -18.73 -15.19
CA VAL A 348 15.10 -19.36 -13.92
C VAL A 348 16.48 -18.88 -13.49
N ALA A 349 17.48 -18.89 -14.37
CA ALA A 349 18.83 -18.43 -14.05
C ALA A 349 18.84 -16.97 -13.57
N LEU A 350 18.07 -16.09 -14.22
CA LEU A 350 17.96 -14.70 -13.81
C LEU A 350 17.26 -14.56 -12.46
N LEU A 351 16.17 -15.31 -12.21
CA LEU A 351 15.48 -15.29 -10.93
C LEU A 351 16.36 -15.81 -9.79
N LEU A 352 17.12 -16.88 -10.01
CA LEU A 352 18.08 -17.41 -9.04
C LEU A 352 19.21 -16.41 -8.77
N GLY A 353 19.73 -15.76 -9.82
CA GLY A 353 20.75 -14.71 -9.66
C GLY A 353 20.23 -13.53 -8.84
N VAL A 354 19.00 -13.07 -9.10
CA VAL A 354 18.37 -11.99 -8.33
C VAL A 354 18.11 -12.44 -6.89
N ALA A 355 17.63 -13.66 -6.66
CA ALA A 355 17.39 -14.19 -5.31
C ALA A 355 18.69 -14.36 -4.51
N GLY A 356 19.74 -14.89 -5.14
CA GLY A 356 21.06 -15.04 -4.53
C GLY A 356 21.66 -13.68 -4.15
N LEU A 357 21.60 -12.70 -5.06
CA LEU A 357 22.05 -11.34 -4.77
C LEU A 357 21.21 -10.66 -3.69
N ALA A 358 19.89 -10.89 -3.66
CA ALA A 358 19.03 -10.40 -2.59
C ALA A 358 19.43 -10.99 -1.22
N GLY A 359 19.74 -12.29 -1.16
CA GLY A 359 20.23 -12.95 0.04
C GLY A 359 21.58 -12.37 0.51
N LEU A 360 22.51 -12.14 -0.41
CA LEU A 360 23.79 -11.48 -0.12
C LEU A 360 23.57 -10.06 0.40
N LEU A 361 22.78 -9.24 -0.30
CA LEU A 361 22.48 -7.87 0.13
C LEU A 361 21.79 -7.85 1.49
N TYR A 362 20.87 -8.76 1.77
CA TYR A 362 20.20 -8.85 3.06
C TYR A 362 21.16 -9.20 4.20
N HIS A 363 22.11 -10.10 3.95
CA HIS A 363 23.09 -10.54 4.95
C HIS A 363 24.18 -9.49 5.21
N PHE A 364 24.73 -8.89 4.15
CA PHE A 364 25.88 -7.98 4.24
C PHE A 364 25.52 -6.51 4.37
N SER A 365 24.31 -6.10 4.00
CA SER A 365 23.90 -4.71 4.25
C SER A 365 23.67 -4.53 5.75
N PRO A 366 24.14 -3.41 6.33
CA PRO A 366 23.86 -3.11 7.72
C PRO A 366 22.34 -3.06 7.90
N ALA A 367 21.83 -3.75 8.93
CA ALA A 367 20.48 -3.46 9.37
C ALA A 367 20.43 -1.97 9.68
N ALA A 368 19.30 -1.31 9.44
CA ALA A 368 18.96 -0.21 10.34
C ALA A 368 19.22 -0.75 11.74
N GLN A 369 20.08 -0.07 12.50
CA GLN A 369 19.95 -0.12 13.94
C GLN A 369 18.48 0.23 14.13
N GLY A 370 17.69 -0.77 14.54
CA GLY A 370 16.26 -0.60 14.64
C GLY A 370 16.11 0.70 15.39
N GLY A 371 15.56 1.70 14.70
CA GLY A 371 14.92 2.75 15.41
C GLY A 371 13.86 2.02 16.19
N THR A 372 14.17 1.65 17.44
CA THR A 372 13.40 2.23 18.50
C THR A 372 13.18 3.66 18.01
N ILE A 373 11.94 4.03 17.67
CA ILE A 373 11.55 5.43 17.79
C ILE A 373 12.39 5.94 18.95
N PRO A 374 13.19 7.01 18.83
CA PRO A 374 13.67 7.64 20.03
C PRO A 374 12.39 8.11 20.75
N VAL A 375 11.75 7.21 21.52
CA VAL A 375 11.62 7.40 22.94
C VAL A 375 13.01 7.87 23.28
N GLU A 376 13.18 9.17 23.49
CA GLU A 376 14.39 9.71 24.06
C GLU A 376 14.86 8.68 25.09
N SER A 377 15.97 8.00 24.79
CA SER A 377 16.26 6.67 25.34
C SER A 377 16.78 6.73 26.78
N ARG A 378 16.59 7.88 27.41
CA ARG A 378 16.31 8.04 28.83
C ARG A 378 15.26 9.13 28.95
N PRO A 379 14.25 8.99 29.83
CA PRO A 379 13.45 10.14 30.20
C PRO A 379 14.41 11.25 30.61
N SER A 380 14.15 12.48 30.17
CA SER A 380 14.87 13.65 30.64
C SER A 380 14.91 13.67 32.18
N ASP A 381 15.86 14.38 32.79
CA ASP A 381 15.90 14.49 34.26
C ASP A 381 14.57 14.99 34.83
N GLN A 382 13.87 15.84 34.08
CA GLN A 382 12.55 16.33 34.42
C GLN A 382 11.47 15.23 34.38
N GLU A 383 11.47 14.39 33.34
CA GLU A 383 10.55 13.25 33.22
C GLU A 383 10.85 12.16 34.24
N THR A 384 12.14 11.87 34.49
CA THR A 384 12.58 10.95 35.53
C THR A 384 12.13 11.45 36.90
N ALA A 385 12.33 12.74 37.20
CA ALA A 385 11.82 13.34 38.42
C ALA A 385 10.28 13.31 38.50
N ALA A 386 9.57 13.49 37.38
CA ALA A 386 8.12 13.38 37.35
C ALA A 386 7.63 11.95 37.58
N LEU A 387 8.28 10.95 36.99
CA LEU A 387 8.03 9.53 37.20
C LEU A 387 8.28 9.13 38.65
N ASN A 388 9.39 9.60 39.25
CA ASN A 388 9.68 9.37 40.66
C ASN A 388 8.64 10.00 41.58
N ARG A 389 8.20 11.24 41.29
CA ARG A 389 7.10 11.87 42.03
C ARG A 389 5.79 11.11 41.89
N LEU A 390 5.51 10.55 40.70
CA LEU A 390 4.32 9.75 40.46
C LEU A 390 4.39 8.41 41.21
N ALA A 391 5.54 7.74 41.20
CA ALA A 391 5.79 6.50 41.93
C ALA A 391 5.67 6.69 43.46
N GLY A 392 6.02 7.87 43.97
CA GLY A 392 5.79 8.23 45.37
C GLY A 392 4.31 8.44 45.73
N ARG A 393 3.41 8.54 44.74
CA ARG A 393 1.97 8.77 44.96
C ARG A 393 1.10 7.57 44.61
N ILE A 394 1.53 6.75 43.66
CA ILE A 394 0.77 5.63 43.10
C ILE A 394 1.71 4.43 43.02
N ASP A 395 1.42 3.39 43.81
CA ASP A 395 2.00 2.08 43.59
C ASP A 395 1.05 1.26 42.71
N GLY A 396 1.51 0.85 41.54
CA GLY A 396 0.65 0.14 40.60
C GLY A 396 1.33 -0.22 39.29
N TRP A 397 0.55 -0.91 38.45
CA TRP A 397 0.96 -1.34 37.12
C TRP A 397 0.11 -0.67 36.05
N VAL A 398 0.74 -0.29 34.96
CA VAL A 398 0.08 0.18 33.75
C VAL A 398 0.15 -0.92 32.70
N VAL A 399 -0.99 -1.23 32.07
CA VAL A 399 -1.05 -2.07 30.88
C VAL A 399 -1.45 -1.21 29.69
N PHE A 400 -0.79 -1.41 28.56
CA PHE A 400 -1.01 -0.61 27.37
C PHE A 400 -0.72 -1.41 26.09
N GLN A 401 -1.21 -0.91 24.97
CA GLN A 401 -1.02 -1.52 23.65
C GLN A 401 0.03 -0.75 22.85
N ARG A 402 0.89 -1.48 22.16
CA ARG A 402 1.79 -1.00 21.10
C ARG A 402 1.42 -1.65 19.76
N PRO A 403 1.92 -1.17 18.60
CA PRO A 403 1.61 -1.77 17.30
C PRO A 403 1.92 -3.27 17.21
N ASP A 404 2.86 -3.76 18.01
CA ASP A 404 3.34 -5.14 18.02
C ASP A 404 2.73 -6.01 19.13
N GLY A 405 2.11 -5.44 20.17
CA GLY A 405 1.57 -6.25 21.26
C GLY A 405 1.05 -5.51 22.48
N VAL A 406 0.79 -6.30 23.54
CA VAL A 406 0.35 -5.84 24.85
C VAL A 406 1.54 -5.80 25.79
N TYR A 407 1.71 -4.66 26.45
CA TYR A 407 2.84 -4.36 27.31
C TYR A 407 2.39 -3.96 28.71
N ARG A 408 3.27 -4.20 29.69
CA ARG A 408 3.05 -3.83 31.08
C ARG A 408 4.30 -3.15 31.63
N VAL A 409 4.11 -2.11 32.44
CA VAL A 409 5.20 -1.43 33.17
C VAL A 409 4.73 -1.06 34.58
N ARG A 410 5.64 -1.04 35.55
CA ARG A 410 5.31 -0.50 36.87
C ARG A 410 5.33 1.01 36.81
N VAL A 411 4.47 1.68 37.58
CA VAL A 411 4.51 3.14 37.70
C VAL A 411 5.88 3.55 38.25
N GLY A 412 6.56 4.46 37.54
CA GLY A 412 7.92 4.91 37.86
C GLY A 412 9.02 4.20 37.07
N GLU A 413 8.76 3.01 36.54
CA GLU A 413 9.72 2.28 35.71
C GLU A 413 9.61 2.69 34.24
N THR A 414 10.72 2.60 33.52
CA THR A 414 10.83 3.04 32.11
C THR A 414 10.93 1.88 31.13
N GLU A 415 11.06 0.65 31.63
CA GLU A 415 11.27 -0.56 30.84
C GLU A 415 10.02 -1.45 30.85
N PRO A 416 9.16 -1.34 29.82
CA PRO A 416 7.96 -2.15 29.73
C PRO A 416 8.27 -3.58 29.26
N VAL A 417 7.57 -4.54 29.85
CA VAL A 417 7.64 -5.96 29.51
C VAL A 417 6.52 -6.31 28.52
N CYS A 418 6.86 -6.95 27.40
CA CYS A 418 5.89 -7.49 26.46
C CYS A 418 5.22 -8.73 27.07
N LEU A 419 3.90 -8.71 27.20
CA LEU A 419 3.12 -9.84 27.73
C LEU A 419 2.62 -10.76 26.61
N ALA A 420 2.28 -10.20 25.44
CA ALA A 420 1.79 -10.95 24.30
C ALA A 420 1.93 -10.17 22.99
N SER A 421 2.21 -10.88 21.90
CA SER A 421 2.28 -10.33 20.54
C SER A 421 1.66 -11.32 19.53
N PRO A 422 0.62 -10.93 18.77
CA PRO A 422 -0.08 -9.65 18.80
C PRO A 422 -1.12 -9.57 19.93
N GLY A 423 -1.64 -8.38 20.20
CA GLY A 423 -2.77 -8.18 21.11
C GLY A 423 -3.28 -6.73 21.14
N GLU A 424 -4.58 -6.55 21.37
CA GLU A 424 -5.24 -5.24 21.36
C GLU A 424 -6.25 -5.08 22.52
N PHE A 425 -6.55 -3.83 22.90
CA PHE A 425 -7.52 -3.49 23.96
C PHE A 425 -7.30 -4.23 25.29
N PRO A 426 -6.09 -4.15 25.91
CA PRO A 426 -5.86 -4.81 27.18
C PRO A 426 -6.70 -4.21 28.31
N ARG A 427 -7.17 -5.07 29.22
CA ARG A 427 -7.88 -4.71 30.45
C ARG A 427 -7.41 -5.58 31.62
N TRP A 428 -7.23 -4.96 32.78
CA TRP A 428 -6.97 -5.67 34.02
C TRP A 428 -8.21 -6.41 34.50
N SER A 429 -8.01 -7.60 35.06
CA SER A 429 -8.99 -8.24 35.92
C SER A 429 -9.19 -7.43 37.21
N PRO A 430 -10.36 -7.54 37.88
CA PRO A 430 -10.64 -6.79 39.11
C PRO A 430 -9.64 -7.09 40.25
N ASP A 431 -9.11 -8.31 40.29
CA ASP A 431 -8.10 -8.77 41.26
C ASP A 431 -6.65 -8.34 40.90
N GLY A 432 -6.45 -7.70 39.74
CA GLY A 432 -5.15 -7.27 39.23
C GLY A 432 -4.20 -8.41 38.86
N GLN A 433 -4.63 -9.68 38.84
CA GLN A 433 -3.75 -10.82 38.57
C GLN A 433 -3.69 -11.23 37.10
N ARG A 434 -4.63 -10.76 36.27
CA ARG A 434 -4.73 -11.14 34.86
C ARG A 434 -4.98 -9.93 33.96
N ILE A 435 -4.60 -10.08 32.70
CA ILE A 435 -4.89 -9.13 31.63
C ILE A 435 -5.68 -9.86 30.55
N ALA A 436 -6.88 -9.38 30.24
CA ALA A 436 -7.63 -9.80 29.06
C ALA A 436 -7.34 -8.87 27.90
N PHE A 437 -7.29 -9.42 26.69
CA PHE A 437 -7.09 -8.66 25.47
C PHE A 437 -7.68 -9.40 24.26
N LEU A 438 -7.84 -8.67 23.17
CA LEU A 438 -8.24 -9.21 21.88
C LEU A 438 -7.02 -9.70 21.13
N GLN A 439 -7.07 -10.93 20.63
CA GLN A 439 -6.02 -11.49 19.78
C GLN A 439 -6.65 -12.05 18.51
N SER A 440 -6.64 -11.23 17.46
CA SER A 440 -7.32 -11.51 16.19
C SER A 440 -8.81 -11.76 16.41
N ASN A 441 -9.29 -12.99 16.20
CA ASN A 441 -10.69 -13.40 16.35
C ASN A 441 -10.93 -14.14 17.68
N ARG A 442 -10.16 -13.80 18.73
CA ARG A 442 -10.22 -14.46 20.04
C ARG A 442 -10.23 -13.45 21.17
N VAL A 443 -10.99 -13.76 22.22
CA VAL A 443 -10.84 -13.15 23.53
C VAL A 443 -9.93 -14.06 24.33
N VAL A 444 -8.82 -13.50 24.82
CA VAL A 444 -7.80 -14.24 25.55
C VAL A 444 -7.46 -13.53 26.86
N GLN A 445 -6.84 -14.24 27.80
CA GLN A 445 -6.23 -13.64 28.97
C GLN A 445 -4.84 -14.20 29.25
N VAL A 446 -3.99 -13.41 29.91
CA VAL A 446 -2.65 -13.82 30.35
C VAL A 446 -2.46 -13.45 31.82
N SER A 447 -1.63 -14.20 32.53
CA SER A 447 -1.20 -13.82 33.89
C SER A 447 -0.50 -12.46 33.87
N ARG A 448 -0.63 -11.71 34.96
CA ARG A 448 0.13 -10.47 35.18
C ARG A 448 1.61 -10.70 34.92
N GLY A 449 2.17 -11.84 35.34
CA GLY A 449 3.58 -12.20 35.14
C GLY A 449 3.98 -12.56 33.70
N GLY A 450 3.03 -12.61 32.77
CA GLY A 450 3.24 -13.11 31.41
C GLY A 450 2.95 -14.61 31.29
N GLY A 451 3.51 -15.24 30.26
CA GLY A 451 3.29 -16.64 29.91
C GLY A 451 2.34 -16.83 28.72
N GLU A 452 1.98 -18.07 28.45
CA GLU A 452 1.10 -18.41 27.32
C GLU A 452 -0.33 -17.86 27.53
N PRO A 453 -0.88 -17.09 26.56
CA PRO A 453 -2.26 -16.62 26.64
C PRO A 453 -3.27 -17.76 26.60
N GLU A 454 -4.20 -17.74 27.54
CA GLU A 454 -5.33 -18.65 27.61
C GLU A 454 -6.49 -18.16 26.74
N VAL A 455 -6.97 -19.01 25.83
CA VAL A 455 -8.11 -18.68 24.96
C VAL A 455 -9.41 -18.90 25.71
N LEU A 456 -10.23 -17.85 25.81
CA LEU A 456 -11.51 -17.89 26.50
C LEU A 456 -12.65 -18.22 25.53
N THR A 457 -12.65 -17.59 24.34
CA THR A 457 -13.64 -17.88 23.30
C THR A 457 -13.20 -17.33 21.93
N GLN A 458 -13.83 -17.83 20.86
CA GLN A 458 -13.70 -17.31 19.50
C GLN A 458 -14.84 -16.33 19.18
N VAL A 459 -14.53 -15.31 18.39
CA VAL A 459 -15.40 -14.16 18.11
C VAL A 459 -15.29 -13.76 16.64
N LEU A 460 -16.34 -13.18 16.06
CA LEU A 460 -16.38 -12.89 14.64
C LEU A 460 -15.79 -11.51 14.29
N ALA A 461 -16.18 -10.49 15.03
CA ALA A 461 -15.84 -9.09 14.80
C ALA A 461 -15.68 -8.32 16.12
N PRO A 462 -14.69 -8.68 16.97
CA PRO A 462 -14.46 -8.01 18.24
C PRO A 462 -13.84 -6.62 18.06
N ARG A 463 -14.09 -5.73 19.01
CA ARG A 463 -13.52 -4.37 19.04
C ARG A 463 -13.12 -3.91 20.43
N ALA A 464 -13.86 -4.29 21.46
CA ALA A 464 -13.54 -3.97 22.85
C ALA A 464 -14.00 -5.08 23.79
N LEU A 465 -13.41 -5.10 24.99
CA LEU A 465 -13.79 -5.94 26.10
C LEU A 465 -13.64 -5.18 27.42
N ALA A 466 -14.31 -5.67 28.46
CA ALA A 466 -14.13 -5.25 29.84
C ALA A 466 -14.42 -6.42 30.79
N TYR A 467 -13.67 -6.52 31.89
CA TYR A 467 -14.00 -7.47 32.95
C TYR A 467 -15.25 -7.02 33.68
N HIS A 468 -16.15 -7.96 33.97
CA HIS A 468 -17.23 -7.70 34.90
C HIS A 468 -16.65 -7.52 36.31
N PRO A 469 -17.17 -6.58 37.13
CA PRO A 469 -16.66 -6.33 38.49
C PRO A 469 -16.66 -7.56 39.41
N SER A 470 -17.55 -8.53 39.16
CA SER A 470 -17.55 -9.80 39.91
C SER A 470 -16.31 -10.66 39.70
N GLY A 471 -15.54 -10.42 38.63
CA GLY A 471 -14.39 -11.25 38.25
C GLY A 471 -14.75 -12.60 37.63
N GLU A 472 -16.04 -12.89 37.41
CA GLU A 472 -16.50 -14.18 36.88
C GLU A 472 -16.74 -14.17 35.36
N GLU A 473 -16.92 -12.99 34.77
CA GLU A 473 -17.25 -12.82 33.36
C GLU A 473 -16.39 -11.72 32.71
N ILE A 474 -16.21 -11.84 31.39
CA ILE A 474 -15.72 -10.76 30.53
C ILE A 474 -16.80 -10.41 29.53
N TYR A 475 -17.15 -9.13 29.43
CA TYR A 475 -18.01 -8.64 28.36
C TYR A 475 -17.17 -8.17 27.19
N PHE A 476 -17.64 -8.44 25.98
CA PHE A 476 -16.96 -8.05 24.76
C PHE A 476 -17.97 -7.73 23.66
N THR A 477 -17.61 -6.77 22.80
CA THR A 477 -18.38 -6.52 21.58
C THR A 477 -18.12 -7.64 20.58
N ASP A 478 -19.14 -8.10 19.85
CA ASP A 478 -18.99 -8.87 18.63
C ASP A 478 -19.99 -8.39 17.56
N GLY A 479 -19.51 -7.54 16.65
CA GLY A 479 -20.32 -6.97 15.57
C GLY A 479 -21.51 -6.15 16.09
N ARG A 480 -22.71 -6.76 16.09
CA ARG A 480 -23.96 -6.12 16.56
C ARG A 480 -24.39 -6.54 17.97
N LEU A 481 -23.52 -7.25 18.67
CA LEU A 481 -23.78 -7.84 19.98
C LEU A 481 -22.76 -7.32 21.00
N ILE A 482 -23.19 -7.20 22.24
CA ILE A 482 -22.33 -7.32 23.43
C ILE A 482 -22.62 -8.70 24.00
N ARG A 483 -21.57 -9.48 24.26
CA ARG A 483 -21.67 -10.83 24.81
C ARG A 483 -20.82 -10.95 26.07
N ALA A 484 -21.18 -11.90 26.92
CA ALA A 484 -20.43 -12.26 28.11
C ALA A 484 -19.85 -13.67 27.93
N VAL A 485 -18.60 -13.87 28.31
CA VAL A 485 -18.01 -15.20 28.50
C VAL A 485 -17.79 -15.45 29.99
N ASN A 486 -18.29 -16.57 30.48
CA ASN A 486 -18.02 -17.03 31.84
C ASN A 486 -16.61 -17.64 31.91
N LEU A 487 -15.80 -17.17 32.86
CA LEU A 487 -14.39 -17.55 32.96
C LEU A 487 -14.17 -19.00 33.44
N LYS A 488 -15.14 -19.59 34.15
CA LYS A 488 -15.06 -20.96 34.64
C LYS A 488 -15.61 -21.96 33.64
N THR A 489 -16.80 -21.71 33.10
CA THR A 489 -17.52 -22.67 32.24
C THR A 489 -17.25 -22.48 30.76
N ARG A 490 -16.64 -21.36 30.35
CA ARG A 490 -16.50 -20.93 28.94
C ARG A 490 -17.82 -20.70 28.20
N ALA A 491 -18.95 -20.76 28.90
CA ALA A 491 -20.25 -20.47 28.30
C ALA A 491 -20.30 -19.01 27.85
N VAL A 492 -20.85 -18.79 26.65
CA VAL A 492 -21.05 -17.45 26.07
C VAL A 492 -22.55 -17.16 25.99
N ARG A 493 -22.95 -15.96 26.41
CA ARG A 493 -24.34 -15.48 26.30
C ARG A 493 -24.40 -14.07 25.72
N ASP A 494 -25.51 -13.76 25.07
CA ASP A 494 -25.78 -12.41 24.59
C ASP A 494 -26.24 -11.52 25.75
N VAL A 495 -25.72 -10.29 25.81
CA VAL A 495 -26.03 -9.29 26.84
C VAL A 495 -26.86 -8.17 26.25
N LEU A 496 -26.50 -7.70 25.06
CA LEU A 496 -27.19 -6.61 24.37
C LEU A 496 -27.05 -6.79 22.86
N SER A 497 -28.12 -6.49 22.11
CA SER A 497 -28.12 -6.56 20.65
C SER A 497 -28.72 -5.30 20.02
N GLY A 498 -28.60 -5.17 18.70
CA GLY A 498 -29.34 -4.16 17.93
C GLY A 498 -28.50 -2.99 17.41
N PHE A 499 -27.27 -2.80 17.87
CA PHE A 499 -26.39 -1.69 17.46
C PHE A 499 -25.01 -2.16 17.03
N GLN A 500 -24.31 -1.39 16.19
CA GLN A 500 -22.90 -1.66 15.90
C GLN A 500 -22.02 -1.08 17.01
N PHE A 501 -21.65 -1.90 17.99
CA PHE A 501 -20.85 -1.48 19.14
C PHE A 501 -19.38 -1.28 18.76
N ARG A 502 -18.72 -0.33 19.44
CA ARG A 502 -17.32 0.07 19.20
C ARG A 502 -16.46 -0.10 20.43
N GLU A 503 -16.97 0.36 21.57
CA GLU A 503 -16.31 0.36 22.87
C GLU A 503 -17.35 0.02 23.92
N LEU A 504 -16.90 -0.55 25.04
CA LEU A 504 -17.71 -0.73 26.23
C LEU A 504 -16.85 -0.59 27.48
N ASP A 505 -17.48 -0.20 28.57
CA ASP A 505 -16.91 -0.25 29.92
C ASP A 505 -18.01 -0.55 30.94
N ILE A 506 -17.65 -1.05 32.12
CA ILE A 506 -18.60 -1.56 33.12
C ILE A 506 -18.40 -0.85 34.45
N ALA A 507 -19.47 -0.31 35.01
CA ALA A 507 -19.50 0.32 36.33
C ALA A 507 -19.38 -0.75 37.44
N PRO A 508 -18.96 -0.37 38.66
CA PRO A 508 -18.89 -1.30 39.79
C PRO A 508 -20.20 -2.05 40.09
N ASP A 509 -21.34 -1.47 39.75
CA ASP A 509 -22.68 -2.06 39.92
C ASP A 509 -23.13 -2.94 38.74
N GLY A 510 -22.27 -3.16 37.74
CA GLY A 510 -22.55 -4.01 36.58
C GLY A 510 -23.25 -3.31 35.42
N ARG A 511 -23.62 -2.03 35.56
CA ARG A 511 -24.17 -1.24 34.44
C ARG A 511 -23.08 -0.95 33.41
N ILE A 512 -23.47 -0.92 32.14
CA ILE A 512 -22.56 -0.79 31.00
C ILE A 512 -22.69 0.59 30.39
N VAL A 513 -21.56 1.21 30.05
CA VAL A 513 -21.54 2.24 29.01
C VAL A 513 -21.04 1.63 27.69
N ALA A 514 -21.69 1.97 26.58
CA ALA A 514 -21.25 1.53 25.26
C ALA A 514 -21.23 2.68 24.25
N THR A 515 -20.18 2.70 23.41
CA THR A 515 -20.12 3.56 22.22
C THR A 515 -20.67 2.78 21.03
N LEU A 516 -21.60 3.36 20.28
CA LEU A 516 -22.21 2.74 19.09
C LEU A 516 -22.13 3.63 17.85
N ARG A 517 -22.11 2.99 16.68
CA ARG A 517 -22.12 3.67 15.37
C ARG A 517 -23.46 3.47 14.67
N ALA A 518 -24.11 4.59 14.32
CA ALA A 518 -25.32 4.66 13.50
C ALA A 518 -25.17 5.78 12.45
N ARG A 519 -26.09 6.77 12.38
CA ARG A 519 -25.93 8.01 11.57
C ARG A 519 -24.82 8.94 12.08
N GLY A 520 -24.25 8.63 13.24
CA GLY A 520 -23.11 9.27 13.90
C GLY A 520 -22.54 8.34 14.97
N VAL A 521 -21.72 8.86 15.88
CA VAL A 521 -21.23 8.13 17.05
C VAL A 521 -21.93 8.64 18.30
N SER A 522 -22.41 7.73 19.15
CA SER A 522 -23.06 8.09 20.40
C SER A 522 -22.79 7.08 21.50
N MET A 523 -22.98 7.55 22.73
CA MET A 523 -22.83 6.79 23.95
C MET A 523 -24.19 6.47 24.54
N ILE A 524 -24.36 5.24 24.99
CA ILE A 524 -25.54 4.77 25.71
C ILE A 524 -25.13 4.16 27.04
N GLY A 525 -26.01 4.27 28.02
CA GLY A 525 -25.96 3.45 29.23
C GLY A 525 -26.96 2.30 29.10
N PHE A 526 -26.61 1.17 29.69
CA PHE A 526 -27.43 -0.03 29.72
C PHE A 526 -27.31 -0.71 31.08
N ASP A 527 -28.46 -1.09 31.64
CA ASP A 527 -28.54 -1.93 32.82
C ASP A 527 -28.96 -3.35 32.41
N PRO A 528 -28.05 -4.35 32.50
CA PRO A 528 -28.37 -5.72 32.15
C PRO A 528 -29.43 -6.38 33.05
N GLY A 529 -29.58 -5.93 34.30
CA GLY A 529 -30.51 -6.51 35.26
C GLY A 529 -31.96 -6.11 34.99
N SER A 530 -32.19 -4.83 34.68
CA SER A 530 -33.53 -4.30 34.34
C SER A 530 -33.84 -4.29 32.84
N GLY A 531 -32.81 -4.41 31.99
CA GLY A 531 -32.92 -4.23 30.54
C GLY A 531 -33.05 -2.76 30.11
N LYS A 532 -33.00 -1.80 31.05
CA LYS A 532 -33.17 -0.37 30.77
C LYS A 532 -31.99 0.18 29.98
N GLN A 533 -32.29 0.94 28.93
CA GLN A 533 -31.32 1.68 28.11
C GLN A 533 -31.59 3.17 28.19
N TRP A 534 -30.54 3.98 28.16
CA TRP A 534 -30.67 5.43 28.06
C TRP A 534 -29.54 6.02 27.22
N ARG A 535 -29.81 7.16 26.60
CA ARG A 535 -28.81 7.91 25.84
C ARG A 535 -28.04 8.81 26.78
N ILE A 536 -26.71 8.78 26.69
CA ILE A 536 -25.83 9.67 27.47
C ILE A 536 -25.52 10.92 26.65
N ALA A 537 -24.87 10.75 25.49
CA ALA A 537 -24.44 11.87 24.64
C ALA A 537 -24.07 11.42 23.21
N GLY A 538 -23.85 12.39 22.32
CA GLY A 538 -23.07 12.17 21.11
C GLY A 538 -21.57 12.22 21.40
N GLY A 539 -20.78 11.38 20.72
CA GLY A 539 -19.34 11.24 20.95
C GLY A 539 -18.92 9.80 21.21
N CYS A 540 -17.64 9.61 21.56
CA CYS A 540 -16.99 8.30 21.71
C CYS A 540 -16.03 8.25 22.91
N SER A 541 -15.25 7.18 23.05
CA SER A 541 -14.25 6.97 24.11
C SER A 541 -14.86 6.99 25.49
N ALA A 542 -15.96 6.24 25.64
CA ALA A 542 -16.65 6.06 26.90
C ALA A 542 -15.86 5.14 27.84
N SER A 543 -15.51 5.65 29.01
CA SER A 543 -14.95 4.89 30.12
C SER A 543 -15.54 5.41 31.42
N LEU A 544 -15.85 4.48 32.33
CA LEU A 544 -16.51 4.78 33.58
C LEU A 544 -15.49 5.10 34.66
N ALA A 545 -15.79 6.12 35.44
CA ALA A 545 -15.04 6.41 36.65
C ALA A 545 -15.27 5.30 37.69
N PRO A 546 -14.31 5.06 38.60
CA PRO A 546 -14.44 4.04 39.65
C PRO A 546 -15.64 4.24 40.59
N ASP A 547 -16.22 5.43 40.63
CA ASP A 547 -17.44 5.73 41.41
C ASP A 547 -18.73 5.29 40.70
N GLY A 548 -18.65 4.84 39.44
CA GLY A 548 -19.79 4.44 38.61
C GLY A 548 -20.73 5.58 38.20
N ARG A 549 -20.40 6.84 38.51
CA ARG A 549 -21.28 8.01 38.28
C ARG A 549 -20.84 8.89 37.13
N ARG A 550 -19.56 8.82 36.76
CA ARG A 550 -18.99 9.70 35.74
C ARG A 550 -18.47 8.91 34.55
N VAL A 551 -18.59 9.49 33.37
CA VAL A 551 -18.15 8.88 32.12
C VAL A 551 -17.37 9.89 31.27
N THR A 552 -16.29 9.44 30.65
CA THR A 552 -15.57 10.22 29.64
C THR A 552 -16.36 10.32 28.35
N ASN A 553 -16.36 11.47 27.70
CA ASN A 553 -16.93 11.65 26.37
C ASN A 553 -15.98 12.47 25.51
N ASN A 554 -15.43 11.84 24.47
CA ASN A 554 -14.71 12.54 23.42
C ASN A 554 -15.73 13.09 22.40
N GLU A 555 -15.90 14.41 22.40
CA GLU A 555 -16.99 15.08 21.68
C GLU A 555 -16.65 15.25 20.19
N GLY A 556 -17.69 15.17 19.34
CA GLY A 556 -17.66 15.67 17.95
C GLY A 556 -16.45 15.26 17.11
N ASP A 557 -15.53 16.22 16.93
CA ASP A 557 -14.33 16.16 16.07
C ASP A 557 -13.07 15.65 16.79
N HIS A 558 -13.22 15.09 17.99
CA HIS A 558 -12.14 14.59 18.85
C HIS A 558 -11.16 15.67 19.36
N ARG A 559 -11.59 16.93 19.46
CA ARG A 559 -10.77 18.02 20.03
C ARG A 559 -11.05 18.32 21.50
N LYS A 560 -12.14 17.79 22.06
CA LYS A 560 -12.56 18.06 23.45
C LYS A 560 -12.94 16.75 24.14
N LEU A 561 -12.36 16.55 25.33
CA LEU A 561 -12.76 15.51 26.26
C LEU A 561 -13.62 16.14 27.36
N ALA A 562 -14.86 15.69 27.48
CA ALA A 562 -15.77 16.08 28.55
C ALA A 562 -15.91 14.94 29.58
N ILE A 563 -16.19 15.31 30.82
CA ILE A 563 -16.69 14.38 31.85
C ILE A 563 -18.20 14.60 31.95
N ARG A 564 -18.96 13.51 31.90
CA ARG A 564 -20.42 13.55 31.97
C ARG A 564 -20.93 12.70 33.11
N ASP A 565 -22.09 13.06 33.61
CA ASP A 565 -22.87 12.22 34.50
C ASP A 565 -23.39 11.00 33.71
N PHE A 566 -23.23 9.80 34.28
CA PHE A 566 -23.53 8.55 33.61
C PHE A 566 -25.03 8.36 33.37
N GLU A 567 -25.89 8.80 34.28
CA GLU A 567 -27.34 8.61 34.18
C GLU A 567 -28.02 9.69 33.35
N SER A 568 -27.74 10.96 33.66
CA SER A 568 -28.39 12.11 33.02
C SER A 568 -27.71 12.56 31.72
N GLY A 569 -26.43 12.22 31.52
CA GLY A 569 -25.62 12.72 30.41
C GLY A 569 -25.18 14.18 30.57
N ALA A 570 -25.51 14.84 31.69
CA ALA A 570 -25.15 16.21 31.99
C ALA A 570 -23.62 16.38 31.98
N ARG A 571 -23.13 17.49 31.42
CA ARG A 571 -21.70 17.79 31.39
C ARG A 571 -21.25 18.32 32.76
N LEU A 572 -20.24 17.68 33.33
CA LEU A 572 -19.66 18.01 34.63
C LEU A 572 -18.31 18.75 34.51
N GLY A 573 -17.65 18.64 33.35
CA GLY A 573 -16.39 19.30 32.97
C GLY A 573 -16.14 19.17 31.48
#